data_AF-A0A818NGM4-F1
#
_entry.id   AF-A0A818NGM4-F1
#
_cell.length_a   1.000
_cell.length_b   1.000
_cell.length_c   1.000
_cell.angle_alpha   90.00
_cell.angle_beta   90.00
_cell.angle_gamma   90.00
#
_symmetry.space_group_name_H-M   'P 1'
#
loop_
_entity.id
_entity.type
_entity.pdbx_description
1 polymer ?
#
loop_
_entity_poly.entity_id
_entity_poly.type
_entity_poly.pdbx_seq_one_letter_code
_entity_poly.pdbx_strand_id
1 'polypeptide(L)'
;MTTRLSIVEADNSWHASTDDIRAEIINRSYTDPKRNVCQRMIDSFKRAPSSKNTSIEMEETTSAGDQNGLHRTLKNRHLQMIAIGGSIGTGLFIGSGLALANGGPAALVICFVTIGCMLFNVCMALAELSVVFPVSGSFAAHSSRFLDPAWGFAMGWNYGLGGLTTMPLELTAAGLVINYWTTSINVAVWITVFLIALLIINLFGVRGYGEVEFFMSLVKVIAVIGFIILGIVLIFGGGPHHEYIGGRYWRDP
;
A
#
# COMPACT_ATOMS: atom_id res chain seq x y z
N MET A 1 28.63 41.23 36.86
CA MET A 1 29.58 40.53 35.96
C MET A 1 29.41 39.00 36.02
N THR A 2 28.23 38.51 36.43
CA THR A 2 28.03 37.09 36.83
C THR A 2 27.15 36.31 35.86
N THR A 3 26.43 36.98 34.95
CA THR A 3 25.48 36.34 34.01
C THR A 3 26.14 35.85 32.71
N ARG A 4 27.34 36.34 32.36
CA ARG A 4 28.06 35.89 31.15
C ARG A 4 28.84 34.60 31.34
N LEU A 5 29.19 34.22 32.58
CA LEU A 5 29.90 32.99 32.88
C LEU A 5 28.97 31.76 32.78
N SER A 6 27.73 31.86 33.27
CA SER A 6 26.76 30.74 33.23
C SER A 6 26.32 30.36 31.81
N ILE A 7 26.31 31.31 30.87
CA ILE A 7 25.94 31.05 29.47
C ILE A 7 27.07 30.32 28.73
N VAL A 8 28.33 30.68 28.99
CA VAL A 8 29.50 30.02 28.38
C VAL A 8 29.68 28.60 28.93
N GLU A 9 29.35 28.38 30.20
CA GLU A 9 29.44 27.06 30.85
C GLU A 9 28.32 26.12 30.38
N ALA A 10 27.13 26.65 30.11
CA ALA A 10 26.05 25.92 29.45
C ALA A 10 26.44 25.53 28.02
N ASP A 11 26.95 26.47 27.21
CA ASP A 11 27.33 26.22 25.81
C ASP A 11 28.42 25.14 25.66
N ASN A 12 29.43 25.17 26.55
CA ASN A 12 30.46 24.11 26.60
C ASN A 12 29.90 22.74 27.02
N SER A 13 28.87 22.69 27.85
CA SER A 13 28.23 21.43 28.27
C SER A 13 27.38 20.79 27.16
N TRP A 14 26.76 21.60 26.31
CA TRP A 14 26.01 21.13 25.13
C TRP A 14 26.93 20.54 24.06
N HIS A 15 28.05 21.21 23.77
CA HIS A 15 29.01 20.72 22.79
C HIS A 15 29.66 19.39 23.21
N ALA A 16 30.09 19.26 24.47
CA ALA A 16 30.65 18.02 25.01
C ALA A 16 29.65 16.84 24.93
N SER A 17 28.39 17.05 25.29
CA SER A 17 27.35 16.02 25.20
C SER A 17 27.04 15.62 23.75
N THR A 18 26.98 16.59 22.83
CA THR A 18 26.73 16.28 21.41
C THR A 18 27.89 15.55 20.74
N ASP A 19 29.12 15.82 21.13
CA ASP A 19 30.30 15.14 20.59
C ASP A 19 30.46 13.73 21.15
N ASP A 20 30.10 13.49 22.40
CA ASP A 20 30.03 12.15 22.99
C ASP A 20 28.91 11.30 22.34
N ILE A 21 27.74 11.89 22.11
CA ILE A 21 26.63 11.23 21.39
C ILE A 21 27.03 10.95 19.94
N ARG A 22 27.73 11.87 19.27
CA ARG A 22 28.24 11.65 17.90
C ARG A 22 29.30 10.57 17.88
N ALA A 23 30.23 10.55 18.84
CA ALA A 23 31.24 9.51 18.97
C ALA A 23 30.60 8.13 19.22
N GLU A 24 29.55 8.05 20.05
CA GLU A 24 28.80 6.82 20.30
C GLU A 24 28.02 6.34 19.06
N ILE A 25 27.37 7.24 18.33
CA ILE A 25 26.66 6.92 17.07
C ILE A 25 27.63 6.47 15.97
N ILE A 26 28.80 7.09 15.88
CA ILE A 26 29.86 6.73 14.93
C ILE A 26 30.49 5.38 15.30
N ASN A 27 30.79 5.13 16.58
CA ASN A 27 31.32 3.83 17.02
C ASN A 27 30.31 2.70 16.80
N ARG A 28 29.01 2.96 17.02
CA ARG A 28 27.94 1.96 16.82
C ARG A 28 27.69 1.66 15.34
N SER A 29 28.01 2.60 14.44
CA SER A 29 27.96 2.37 12.98
C SER A 29 29.17 1.61 12.44
N TYR A 30 30.29 1.57 13.18
CA TYR A 30 31.55 0.98 12.69
C TYR A 30 31.75 -0.49 13.08
N THR A 31 30.99 -1.01 14.05
CA THR A 31 31.06 -2.42 14.48
C THR A 31 29.84 -3.22 14.05
N ASP A 32 29.64 -3.41 12.75
CA ASP A 32 28.76 -4.50 12.29
C ASP A 32 29.55 -5.43 11.34
N PRO A 33 30.17 -6.51 11.86
CA PRO A 33 30.92 -7.45 11.04
C PRO A 33 29.96 -8.11 10.05
N LYS A 34 30.43 -8.38 8.82
CA LYS A 34 29.67 -8.99 7.71
C LYS A 34 28.68 -10.07 8.19
N ARG A 35 27.41 -9.69 8.38
CA ARG A 35 26.35 -10.63 8.77
C ARG A 35 25.74 -11.30 7.55
N ASN A 36 25.60 -12.62 7.61
CA ASN A 36 24.93 -13.41 6.58
C ASN A 36 23.45 -13.03 6.46
N VAL A 37 22.90 -13.14 5.24
CA VAL A 37 21.51 -12.73 4.90
C VAL A 37 20.48 -13.40 5.81
N CYS A 38 20.66 -14.68 6.13
CA CYS A 38 19.76 -15.41 7.05
C CYS A 38 19.78 -14.86 8.47
N GLN A 39 20.92 -14.35 8.96
CA GLN A 39 21.01 -13.78 10.30
C GLN A 39 20.28 -12.44 10.37
N ARG A 40 20.39 -11.63 9.31
CA ARG A 40 19.63 -10.37 9.16
C ARG A 40 18.13 -10.62 9.01
N MET A 41 17.75 -11.76 8.43
CA MET A 41 16.36 -12.21 8.32
C MET A 41 15.79 -12.59 9.70
N ILE A 42 16.52 -13.38 10.49
CA ILE A 42 16.11 -13.77 11.86
C ILE A 42 16.00 -12.54 12.78
N ASP A 43 16.96 -11.62 12.72
CA ASP A 43 16.94 -10.43 13.57
C ASP A 43 15.81 -9.44 13.19
N SER A 44 15.24 -9.52 11.98
CA SER A 44 14.08 -8.70 11.59
C SER A 44 12.78 -9.07 12.31
N PHE A 45 12.72 -10.28 12.89
CA PHE A 45 11.60 -10.74 13.71
C PHE A 45 11.78 -10.40 15.20
N LYS A 46 12.94 -9.87 15.62
CA LYS A 46 13.14 -9.44 17.00
C LYS A 46 12.53 -8.06 17.22
N ARG A 47 11.80 -7.92 18.32
CA ARG A 47 11.19 -6.66 18.76
C ARG A 47 12.27 -5.63 19.06
N ALA A 48 12.13 -4.41 18.54
CA ALA A 48 13.02 -3.31 18.90
C ALA A 48 12.96 -3.07 20.43
N PRO A 49 14.10 -2.84 21.10
CA PRO A 49 14.10 -2.57 22.54
C PRO A 49 13.31 -1.28 22.80
N SER A 50 12.31 -1.38 23.67
CA SER A 50 11.50 -0.25 24.10
C SER A 50 12.36 0.71 24.92
N SER A 51 12.62 1.90 24.40
CA SER A 51 13.26 2.97 25.17
C SER A 51 12.29 3.44 26.24
N LYS A 52 12.55 3.07 27.50
CA LYS A 52 11.82 3.56 28.67
C LYS A 52 12.54 4.78 29.24
N ASN A 53 11.75 5.86 29.35
CA ASN A 53 11.88 7.00 30.26
C ASN A 53 12.89 8.11 29.87
N THR A 54 12.38 9.28 29.50
CA THR A 54 12.76 10.56 30.11
C THR A 54 11.58 11.52 29.97
N SER A 55 11.08 12.00 31.11
CA SER A 55 10.13 13.10 31.23
C SER A 55 10.84 14.44 31.09
N ILE A 56 10.24 15.39 30.36
CA ILE A 56 10.20 16.87 30.55
C ILE A 56 10.29 17.65 29.22
N GLU A 57 9.41 18.67 29.14
CA GLU A 57 9.31 19.84 28.25
C GLU A 57 8.75 19.67 26.81
N MET A 58 7.54 20.23 26.63
CA MET A 58 6.95 20.54 25.33
C MET A 58 7.74 21.70 24.72
N GLU A 59 8.65 21.39 23.79
CA GLU A 59 9.15 22.37 22.84
C GLU A 59 8.63 22.00 21.45
N GLU A 60 7.95 22.97 20.84
CA GLU A 60 7.27 22.91 19.56
C GLU A 60 8.32 22.80 18.44
N THR A 61 8.82 21.60 18.16
CA THR A 61 9.67 21.34 17.00
C THR A 61 9.09 20.22 16.15
N THR A 62 8.64 20.62 14.97
CA THR A 62 8.17 19.84 13.84
C THR A 62 8.97 18.57 13.59
N SER A 63 8.53 17.44 14.14
CA SER A 63 8.82 16.07 13.69
C SER A 63 7.88 15.08 14.41
N ALA A 64 6.60 15.14 14.04
CA ALA A 64 5.60 14.17 14.47
C ALA A 64 5.80 12.84 13.73
N GLY A 65 6.83 12.10 14.14
CA GLY A 65 7.23 10.86 13.50
C GLY A 65 7.98 9.89 14.40
N ASP A 66 7.77 9.89 15.74
CA ASP A 66 8.31 8.80 16.58
C ASP A 66 7.65 8.62 17.96
N GLN A 67 6.32 8.57 18.05
CA GLN A 67 5.64 8.19 19.31
C GLN A 67 5.09 6.76 19.33
N ASN A 68 5.46 5.92 18.37
CA ASN A 68 5.29 4.47 18.48
C ASN A 68 6.28 3.81 17.53
N GLY A 69 7.23 3.04 18.08
CA GLY A 69 8.35 2.41 17.36
C GLY A 69 7.95 1.36 16.31
N LEU A 70 7.24 1.78 15.27
CA LEU A 70 7.08 1.03 14.03
C LEU A 70 8.27 1.35 13.14
N HIS A 71 9.19 0.39 13.03
CA HIS A 71 10.30 0.47 12.08
C HIS A 71 9.76 0.55 10.64
N ARG A 72 9.80 1.75 10.05
CA ARG A 72 9.36 2.00 8.67
C ARG A 72 10.30 1.28 7.69
N THR A 73 9.97 0.01 7.44
CA THR A 73 10.82 -0.91 6.67
C THR A 73 10.64 -0.77 5.15
N LEU A 74 9.55 -0.14 4.71
CA LEU A 74 9.22 0.05 3.30
C LEU A 74 9.71 1.41 2.77
N LYS A 75 10.50 1.37 1.70
CA LYS A 75 10.97 2.56 0.96
C LYS A 75 9.80 3.23 0.24
N ASN A 76 9.90 4.54 -0.01
CA ASN A 76 8.84 5.34 -0.66
C ASN A 76 8.37 4.72 -2.00
N ARG A 77 9.31 4.18 -2.79
CA ARG A 77 9.01 3.47 -4.05
C ARG A 77 8.12 2.23 -3.86
N HIS A 78 8.30 1.47 -2.77
CA HIS A 78 7.47 0.29 -2.51
C HIS A 78 6.07 0.74 -2.11
N LEU A 79 5.95 1.81 -1.32
CA LEU A 79 4.65 2.35 -0.92
C LEU A 79 3.85 2.87 -2.13
N GLN A 80 4.50 3.60 -3.04
CA GLN A 80 3.85 4.06 -4.28
C GLN A 80 3.41 2.89 -5.16
N MET A 81 4.25 1.87 -5.33
CA MET A 81 3.90 0.71 -6.13
C MET A 81 2.82 -0.15 -5.48
N ILE A 82 2.80 -0.28 -4.15
CA ILE A 82 1.70 -0.94 -3.43
C ILE A 82 0.40 -0.16 -3.63
N ALA A 83 0.44 1.18 -3.59
CA ALA A 83 -0.75 1.99 -3.84
C ALA A 83 -1.28 1.80 -5.27
N ILE A 84 -0.41 1.82 -6.28
CA ILE A 84 -0.78 1.60 -7.68
C ILE A 84 -1.27 0.16 -7.88
N GLY A 85 -0.51 -0.84 -7.47
CA GLY A 85 -0.84 -2.26 -7.64
C GLY A 85 -2.05 -2.71 -6.82
N GLY A 86 -2.29 -2.07 -5.67
CA GLY A 86 -3.50 -2.27 -4.86
C GLY A 86 -4.74 -1.62 -5.47
N SER A 87 -4.58 -0.48 -6.16
CA SER A 87 -5.69 0.15 -6.89
C SER A 87 -6.09 -0.64 -8.15
N ILE A 88 -5.15 -1.37 -8.76
CA ILE A 88 -5.39 -2.28 -9.89
C ILE A 88 -5.79 -3.65 -9.36
N GLY A 89 -7.10 -3.81 -9.11
CA GLY A 89 -7.70 -5.06 -8.64
C GLY A 89 -8.32 -5.91 -9.75
N THR A 90 -8.81 -7.08 -9.36
CA THR A 90 -9.62 -7.98 -10.22
C THR A 90 -10.85 -7.30 -10.83
N GLY A 91 -11.37 -6.26 -10.19
CA GLY A 91 -12.49 -5.47 -10.69
C GLY A 91 -12.27 -4.86 -12.09
N LEU A 92 -11.03 -4.49 -12.43
CA LEU A 92 -10.73 -3.90 -13.74
C LEU A 92 -10.86 -4.90 -14.88
N PHE A 93 -10.54 -6.18 -14.67
CA PHE A 93 -10.54 -7.18 -15.75
C PHE A 93 -11.75 -8.10 -15.71
N ILE A 94 -12.21 -8.49 -14.52
CA ILE A 94 -13.33 -9.42 -14.35
C ILE A 94 -14.64 -8.66 -14.16
N GLY A 95 -14.63 -7.61 -13.33
CA GLY A 95 -15.83 -6.82 -13.04
C GLY A 95 -16.26 -5.93 -14.20
N SER A 96 -15.32 -5.23 -14.83
CA SER A 96 -15.62 -4.30 -15.92
C SER A 96 -16.20 -4.99 -17.15
N GLY A 97 -15.76 -6.22 -17.46
CA GLY A 97 -16.28 -7.00 -18.59
C GLY A 97 -17.77 -7.32 -18.42
N LEU A 98 -18.18 -7.75 -17.23
CA LEU A 98 -19.59 -7.98 -16.89
C LEU A 98 -20.40 -6.67 -16.89
N ALA A 99 -19.83 -5.60 -16.37
CA ALA A 99 -20.47 -4.28 -16.39
C ALA A 99 -20.68 -3.76 -17.81
N LEU A 100 -19.71 -3.99 -18.71
CA LEU A 100 -19.80 -3.63 -20.12
C LEU A 100 -20.88 -4.43 -20.83
N ALA A 101 -20.90 -5.75 -20.63
CA ALA A 101 -21.87 -6.65 -21.26
C ALA A 101 -23.31 -6.35 -20.84
N ASN A 102 -23.54 -5.96 -19.58
CA ASN A 102 -24.88 -5.71 -19.06
C ASN A 102 -25.36 -4.26 -19.26
N GLY A 103 -24.46 -3.27 -19.14
CA GLY A 103 -24.80 -1.85 -19.15
C GLY A 103 -24.49 -1.12 -20.46
N GLY A 104 -23.68 -1.70 -21.33
CA GLY A 104 -23.18 -1.05 -22.55
C GLY A 104 -22.05 -0.03 -22.27
N PRO A 105 -21.36 0.43 -23.34
CA PRO A 105 -20.14 1.24 -23.21
C PRO A 105 -20.40 2.63 -22.60
N ALA A 106 -21.53 3.26 -22.95
CA ALA A 106 -21.85 4.59 -22.45
C ALA A 106 -22.09 4.59 -20.93
N ALA A 107 -22.86 3.63 -20.41
CA ALA A 107 -23.11 3.51 -18.98
C ALA A 107 -21.81 3.24 -18.21
N LEU A 108 -20.96 2.37 -18.75
CA LEU A 108 -19.67 2.05 -18.13
C LEU A 108 -18.78 3.29 -18.00
N VAL A 109 -18.63 4.09 -19.05
CA VAL A 109 -17.82 5.32 -19.02
C VAL A 109 -18.39 6.34 -18.02
N ILE A 110 -19.71 6.56 -18.01
CA ILE A 110 -20.35 7.48 -17.07
C ILE A 110 -20.12 7.03 -15.62
N CYS A 111 -20.25 5.74 -15.33
CA CYS A 111 -19.98 5.18 -14.02
C CYS A 111 -18.51 5.40 -13.60
N PHE A 112 -17.54 5.09 -14.46
CA PHE A 112 -16.12 5.29 -14.15
C PHE A 112 -15.78 6.76 -13.91
N VAL A 113 -16.31 7.69 -14.70
CA VAL A 113 -16.08 9.14 -14.51
C VAL A 113 -16.70 9.62 -13.21
N THR A 114 -17.94 9.21 -12.91
CA THR A 114 -18.65 9.64 -11.70
C THR A 114 -17.94 9.17 -10.43
N ILE A 115 -17.58 7.88 -10.37
CA ILE A 115 -16.85 7.31 -9.24
C ILE A 115 -15.44 7.88 -9.14
N GLY A 116 -14.76 8.09 -10.27
CA GLY A 116 -13.44 8.73 -10.32
C GLY A 116 -13.46 10.15 -9.75
N CYS A 117 -14.44 10.98 -10.13
CA CYS A 117 -14.61 12.33 -9.58
C CYS A 117 -14.90 12.29 -8.07
N MET A 118 -15.76 11.38 -7.61
CA MET A 118 -16.05 11.22 -6.17
C MET A 118 -14.78 10.84 -5.39
N LEU A 119 -14.04 9.83 -5.85
CA LEU A 119 -12.81 9.36 -5.19
C LEU A 119 -11.71 10.43 -5.20
N PHE A 120 -11.57 11.19 -6.28
CA PHE A 120 -10.60 12.27 -6.36
C PHE A 120 -10.81 13.31 -5.24
N ASN A 121 -12.06 13.75 -5.03
CA ASN A 121 -12.38 14.70 -3.97
C ASN A 121 -12.09 14.13 -2.56
N VAL A 122 -12.42 12.86 -2.33
CA VAL A 122 -12.15 12.18 -1.06
C VAL A 122 -10.64 12.07 -0.79
N CYS A 123 -9.86 11.66 -1.80
CA CYS A 123 -8.42 11.54 -1.69
C CYS A 123 -7.74 12.90 -1.44
N MET A 124 -8.19 13.97 -2.09
CA MET A 124 -7.68 15.32 -1.87
C MET A 124 -7.96 15.80 -0.44
N ALA A 125 -9.19 15.63 0.06
CA ALA A 125 -9.54 16.00 1.43
C ALA A 125 -8.75 15.19 2.47
N LEU A 126 -8.57 13.89 2.24
CA LEU A 126 -7.74 13.03 3.11
C LEU A 126 -6.26 13.41 3.07
N ALA A 127 -5.74 13.83 1.91
CA ALA A 127 -4.35 14.26 1.76
C ALA A 127 -4.09 15.54 2.56
N GLU A 128 -4.94 16.55 2.44
CA GLU A 128 -4.83 17.80 3.22
C GLU A 128 -4.90 17.50 4.73
N LEU A 129 -5.84 16.64 5.15
CA LEU A 129 -5.98 16.25 6.55
C LEU A 129 -4.75 15.50 7.07
N SER A 130 -4.13 14.66 6.24
CA SER A 130 -2.94 13.88 6.61
C SER A 130 -1.69 14.76 6.74
N VAL A 131 -1.61 15.86 5.99
CA VAL A 131 -0.51 16.83 6.09
C VAL A 131 -0.64 17.67 7.35
N VAL A 132 -1.85 18.12 7.70
CA VAL A 132 -2.09 18.96 8.90
C VAL A 132 -2.00 18.14 10.19
N PHE A 133 -2.47 16.88 10.18
CA PHE A 133 -2.49 16.03 11.37
C PHE A 133 -1.81 14.68 11.10
N PRO A 134 -0.47 14.61 11.16
CA PRO A 134 0.26 13.35 10.98
C PRO A 134 0.04 12.42 12.18
N VAL A 135 -1.00 11.58 12.12
CA VAL A 135 -1.31 10.59 13.16
C VAL A 135 -0.95 9.18 12.71
N SER A 136 -0.28 8.44 13.59
CA SER A 136 0.00 7.02 13.39
C SER A 136 -1.26 6.20 13.68
N GLY A 137 -2.13 6.02 12.67
CA GLY A 137 -3.39 5.28 12.87
C GLY A 137 -4.32 5.12 11.67
N SER A 138 -3.87 5.46 10.45
CA SER A 138 -4.69 5.42 9.22
C SER A 138 -5.92 6.36 9.28
N PHE A 139 -6.75 6.36 8.23
CA PHE A 139 -7.98 7.17 8.12
C PHE A 139 -8.98 6.93 9.27
N ALA A 140 -8.93 5.76 9.92
CA ALA A 140 -9.78 5.45 11.07
C ALA A 140 -9.46 6.35 12.28
N ALA A 141 -8.17 6.64 12.52
CA ALA A 141 -7.77 7.55 13.59
C ALA A 141 -8.20 9.00 13.33
N HIS A 142 -8.16 9.46 12.07
CA HIS A 142 -8.73 10.74 11.68
C HIS A 142 -10.24 10.78 11.95
N SER A 143 -10.95 9.71 11.62
CA SER A 143 -12.40 9.63 11.78
C SER A 143 -12.82 9.61 13.25
N SER A 144 -12.11 8.87 14.12
CA SER A 144 -12.33 8.91 15.56
C SER A 144 -12.11 10.29 16.18
N ARG A 145 -11.19 11.08 15.61
CA ARG A 145 -10.80 12.40 16.12
C ARG A 145 -11.77 13.50 15.69
N PHE A 146 -12.24 13.49 14.44
CA PHE A 146 -13.05 14.58 13.87
C PHE A 146 -14.55 14.29 13.84
N LEU A 147 -14.98 13.02 13.92
CA LEU A 147 -16.39 12.65 13.89
C LEU A 147 -16.84 12.19 15.28
N ASP A 148 -16.57 10.94 15.61
CA ASP A 148 -16.91 10.34 16.89
C ASP A 148 -16.11 9.03 17.08
N PRO A 149 -15.71 8.68 18.32
CA PRO A 149 -15.04 7.40 18.59
C PRO A 149 -15.82 6.17 18.11
N ALA A 150 -17.16 6.17 18.18
CA ALA A 150 -17.99 5.08 17.68
C ALA A 150 -17.94 4.96 16.15
N TRP A 151 -17.85 6.09 15.43
CA TRP A 151 -17.68 6.10 13.99
C TRP A 151 -16.33 5.50 13.57
N GLY A 152 -15.26 5.86 14.28
CA GLY A 152 -13.95 5.29 14.07
C GLY A 152 -13.88 3.78 14.35
N PHE A 153 -14.57 3.32 15.40
CA PHE A 153 -14.74 1.89 15.68
C PHE A 153 -15.47 1.16 14.54
N ALA A 154 -16.61 1.70 14.08
CA ALA A 154 -17.38 1.13 12.99
C ALA A 154 -16.57 1.06 11.67
N MET A 155 -15.84 2.13 11.33
CA MET A 155 -14.94 2.12 10.18
C MET A 155 -13.84 1.09 10.31
N GLY A 156 -13.22 0.95 11.50
CA GLY A 156 -12.21 -0.06 11.75
C GLY A 156 -12.73 -1.48 11.48
N TRP A 157 -13.93 -1.79 11.95
CA TRP A 157 -14.56 -3.09 11.69
C TRP A 157 -14.95 -3.29 10.23
N ASN A 158 -15.51 -2.26 9.58
CA ASN A 158 -15.88 -2.33 8.16
C ASN A 158 -14.66 -2.57 7.26
N TYR A 159 -13.54 -1.90 7.55
CA TYR A 159 -12.28 -2.12 6.83
C TYR A 159 -11.65 -3.47 7.14
N GLY A 160 -11.73 -3.94 8.39
CA GLY A 160 -11.28 -5.28 8.76
C GLY A 160 -12.05 -6.36 7.99
N LEU A 161 -13.38 -6.28 7.99
CA LEU A 161 -14.24 -7.18 7.23
C LEU A 161 -14.00 -7.07 5.72
N GLY A 162 -13.87 -5.86 5.18
CA GLY A 162 -13.53 -5.64 3.78
C GLY A 162 -12.22 -6.30 3.38
N GLY A 163 -11.19 -6.21 4.23
CA GLY A 163 -9.92 -6.92 4.04
C GLY A 163 -10.08 -8.44 4.05
N LEU A 164 -10.91 -8.98 4.96
CA LEU A 164 -11.19 -10.41 5.05
C LEU A 164 -11.97 -10.96 3.85
N THR A 165 -12.87 -10.16 3.26
CA THR A 165 -13.66 -10.55 2.08
C THR A 165 -12.86 -10.40 0.77
N THR A 166 -11.94 -9.45 0.70
CA THR A 166 -11.11 -9.21 -0.49
C THR A 166 -10.26 -10.44 -0.84
N MET A 167 -9.65 -11.10 0.15
CA MET A 167 -8.77 -12.25 -0.09
C MET A 167 -9.49 -13.44 -0.80
N PRO A 168 -10.65 -13.93 -0.31
CA PRO A 168 -11.44 -14.94 -1.02
C PRO A 168 -11.91 -14.50 -2.41
N LEU A 169 -12.25 -13.21 -2.58
CA LEU A 169 -12.69 -12.65 -3.85
C LEU A 169 -11.60 -12.77 -4.92
N GLU A 170 -10.36 -12.38 -4.58
CA GLU A 170 -9.21 -12.47 -5.47
C GLU A 170 -8.87 -13.95 -5.81
N LEU A 171 -9.02 -14.86 -4.86
CA LEU A 171 -8.78 -16.30 -5.08
C LEU A 171 -9.83 -16.94 -5.99
N THR A 172 -11.10 -16.56 -5.80
CA THR A 172 -12.20 -17.01 -6.66
C THR A 172 -12.05 -16.47 -8.07
N ALA A 173 -11.66 -15.19 -8.21
CA ALA A 173 -11.33 -14.56 -9.48
C ALA A 173 -10.21 -15.31 -10.21
N ALA A 174 -9.10 -15.66 -9.53
CA ALA A 174 -8.02 -16.45 -10.12
C ALA A 174 -8.51 -17.83 -10.61
N GLY A 175 -9.37 -18.49 -9.82
CA GLY A 175 -9.99 -19.76 -10.23
C GLY A 175 -10.88 -19.64 -11.47
N LEU A 176 -11.67 -18.57 -11.58
CA LEU A 176 -12.52 -18.30 -12.74
C LEU A 176 -11.70 -18.06 -14.01
N VAL A 177 -10.57 -17.35 -13.91
CA VAL A 177 -9.68 -17.11 -15.07
C VAL A 177 -9.07 -18.42 -15.58
N ILE A 178 -8.69 -19.36 -14.71
CA ILE A 178 -8.22 -20.68 -15.17
C ILE A 178 -9.35 -21.48 -15.82
N ASN A 179 -10.56 -21.38 -15.27
CA ASN A 179 -11.73 -22.08 -15.79
C ASN A 179 -12.06 -21.69 -17.24
N TYR A 180 -11.71 -20.47 -17.66
CA TYR A 180 -11.84 -20.03 -19.05
C TYR A 180 -11.07 -20.93 -20.04
N TRP A 181 -9.89 -21.45 -19.66
CA TRP A 181 -9.07 -22.30 -20.52
C TRP A 181 -9.33 -23.79 -20.33
N THR A 182 -9.68 -24.22 -19.12
CA THR A 182 -9.93 -25.63 -18.83
C THR A 182 -11.03 -25.81 -17.79
N THR A 183 -12.05 -26.59 -18.15
CA THR A 183 -13.18 -26.93 -17.28
C THR A 183 -13.12 -28.36 -16.74
N SER A 184 -12.05 -29.09 -17.06
CA SER A 184 -11.89 -30.51 -16.66
C SER A 184 -11.68 -30.70 -15.15
N ILE A 185 -11.27 -29.65 -14.43
CA ILE A 185 -11.00 -29.68 -13.00
C ILE A 185 -11.92 -28.68 -12.30
N ASN A 186 -12.50 -29.09 -11.16
CA ASN A 186 -13.35 -28.23 -10.35
C ASN A 186 -12.58 -26.99 -9.87
N VAL A 187 -13.19 -25.81 -10.01
CA VAL A 187 -12.60 -24.51 -9.63
C VAL A 187 -12.12 -24.48 -8.17
N ALA A 188 -12.79 -25.20 -7.27
CA ALA A 188 -12.40 -25.30 -5.87
C ALA A 188 -10.97 -25.85 -5.67
N VAL A 189 -10.49 -26.73 -6.57
CA VAL A 189 -9.12 -27.27 -6.52
C VAL A 189 -8.11 -26.16 -6.84
N TRP A 190 -8.40 -25.29 -7.79
CA TRP A 190 -7.51 -24.17 -8.11
C TRP A 190 -7.47 -23.14 -6.97
N ILE A 191 -8.62 -22.87 -6.35
CA ILE A 191 -8.71 -21.97 -5.18
C ILE A 191 -7.85 -22.51 -4.03
N THR A 192 -7.92 -23.81 -3.71
CA THR A 192 -7.13 -24.39 -2.62
C THR A 192 -5.63 -24.38 -2.92
N VAL A 193 -5.22 -24.63 -4.16
CA VAL A 193 -3.81 -24.53 -4.58
C VAL A 193 -3.27 -23.10 -4.39
N PHE A 194 -4.01 -22.08 -4.84
CA PHE A 194 -3.61 -20.68 -4.63
C PHE A 194 -3.60 -20.28 -3.15
N LEU A 195 -4.54 -20.80 -2.35
CA LEU A 195 -4.56 -20.57 -0.90
C LEU A 195 -3.30 -21.10 -0.24
N ILE A 196 -2.90 -22.33 -0.55
CA ILE A 196 -1.70 -22.97 0.00
C ILE A 196 -0.45 -22.18 -0.43
N ALA A 197 -0.37 -21.76 -1.69
CA ALA A 197 0.75 -20.94 -2.18
C ALA A 197 0.84 -19.60 -1.42
N LEU A 198 -0.28 -18.92 -1.19
CA LEU A 198 -0.33 -17.68 -0.40
C LEU A 198 0.09 -17.90 1.05
N LEU A 199 -0.36 -18.99 1.68
CA LEU A 199 0.05 -19.34 3.04
C LEU A 199 1.56 -19.57 3.12
N ILE A 200 2.14 -20.26 2.13
CA ILE A 200 3.59 -20.47 2.04
C ILE A 200 4.32 -19.13 1.92
N ILE A 201 3.86 -18.22 1.06
CA ILE A 201 4.46 -16.89 0.89
C ILE A 201 4.35 -16.08 2.19
N ASN A 202 3.23 -16.18 2.91
CA ASN A 202 3.04 -15.48 4.18
C ASN A 202 4.07 -15.90 5.25
N LEU A 203 4.58 -17.13 5.19
CA LEU A 203 5.63 -17.64 6.08
C LEU A 203 7.03 -17.05 5.80
N PHE A 204 7.29 -16.53 4.59
CA PHE A 204 8.62 -16.02 4.20
C PHE A 204 8.95 -14.59 4.70
N GLY A 205 8.05 -13.97 5.48
CA GLY A 205 8.31 -12.72 6.19
C GLY A 205 8.07 -11.43 5.38
N VAL A 206 7.83 -10.35 6.13
CA VAL A 206 7.28 -9.07 5.63
C VAL A 206 8.21 -8.35 4.63
N ARG A 207 9.52 -8.55 4.74
CA ARG A 207 10.50 -7.93 3.83
C ARG A 207 10.50 -8.56 2.43
N GLY A 208 10.39 -9.89 2.35
CA GLY A 208 10.26 -10.60 1.07
C GLY A 208 8.93 -10.28 0.39
N TYR A 209 7.86 -10.19 1.19
CA TYR A 209 6.54 -9.78 0.69
C TYR A 209 6.58 -8.43 -0.04
N GLY A 210 7.22 -7.42 0.54
CA GLY A 210 7.29 -6.09 -0.08
C GLY A 210 8.03 -6.04 -1.42
N GLU A 211 9.01 -6.93 -1.65
CA GLU A 211 9.69 -7.03 -2.95
C GLU A 211 8.84 -7.81 -3.96
N VAL A 212 8.24 -8.93 -3.55
CA VAL A 212 7.33 -9.71 -4.42
C VAL A 212 6.14 -8.87 -4.87
N GLU A 213 5.54 -8.11 -3.95
CA GLU A 213 4.42 -7.22 -4.23
C GLU A 213 4.82 -6.12 -5.22
N PHE A 214 6.04 -5.59 -5.12
CA PHE A 214 6.56 -4.61 -6.08
C PHE A 214 6.65 -5.21 -7.50
N PHE A 215 7.22 -6.42 -7.64
CA PHE A 215 7.31 -7.09 -8.93
C PHE A 215 5.93 -7.47 -9.49
N MET A 216 5.03 -7.98 -8.65
CA MET A 216 3.66 -8.31 -9.06
C MET A 216 2.89 -7.06 -9.51
N SER A 217 3.05 -5.94 -8.79
CA SER A 217 2.45 -4.66 -9.17
C SER A 217 3.00 -4.14 -10.50
N LEU A 218 4.29 -4.33 -10.77
CA LEU A 218 4.87 -3.99 -12.07
C LEU A 218 4.25 -4.80 -13.21
N VAL A 219 4.09 -6.12 -13.03
CA VAL A 219 3.42 -6.99 -14.01
C VAL A 219 1.99 -6.54 -14.26
N LYS A 220 1.24 -6.19 -13.22
CA LYS A 220 -0.13 -5.66 -13.35
C LYS A 220 -0.18 -4.38 -14.19
N VAL A 221 0.72 -3.43 -13.94
CA VAL A 221 0.79 -2.18 -14.72
C VAL A 221 1.09 -2.47 -16.18
N ILE A 222 2.06 -3.35 -16.47
CA ILE A 222 2.37 -3.76 -17.84
C ILE A 222 1.16 -4.43 -18.50
N ALA A 223 0.44 -5.29 -17.79
CA ALA A 223 -0.77 -5.93 -18.28
C ALA A 223 -1.87 -4.92 -18.64
N VAL A 224 -2.07 -3.87 -17.84
CA VAL A 224 -3.03 -2.79 -18.16
C VAL A 224 -2.60 -2.04 -19.42
N ILE A 225 -1.32 -1.68 -19.54
CA ILE A 225 -0.81 -1.00 -20.74
C ILE A 225 -0.98 -1.89 -21.98
N GLY A 226 -0.64 -3.18 -21.87
CA GLY A 226 -0.82 -4.16 -22.93
C GLY A 226 -2.29 -4.32 -23.33
N PHE A 227 -3.20 -4.34 -22.35
CA PHE A 227 -4.64 -4.41 -22.58
C PHE A 227 -5.17 -3.19 -23.35
N ILE A 228 -4.70 -1.98 -23.00
CA ILE A 228 -5.06 -0.74 -23.73
C ILE A 228 -4.56 -0.81 -25.17
N ILE A 229 -3.29 -1.19 -25.39
CA ILE A 229 -2.71 -1.30 -26.73
C ILE A 229 -3.46 -2.35 -27.56
N LEU A 230 -3.73 -3.53 -26.98
CA LEU A 230 -4.51 -4.58 -27.63
C LEU A 230 -5.91 -4.08 -28.01
N GLY A 231 -6.59 -3.37 -27.12
CA GLY A 231 -7.90 -2.77 -27.39
C GLY A 231 -7.85 -1.81 -28.58
N ILE A 232 -6.84 -0.94 -28.65
CA ILE A 232 -6.63 -0.03 -29.79
C ILE A 232 -6.43 -0.83 -31.08
N VAL A 233 -5.55 -1.82 -31.08
CA VAL A 233 -5.27 -2.68 -32.25
C VAL A 233 -6.54 -3.38 -32.74
N LEU A 234 -7.36 -3.91 -31.84
CA LEU A 234 -8.63 -4.57 -32.17
C LEU A 234 -9.65 -3.60 -32.77
N ILE A 235 -9.75 -2.37 -32.25
CA ILE A 235 -10.65 -1.34 -32.80
C ILE A 235 -10.28 -1.00 -34.26
N PHE A 236 -8.98 -0.94 -34.56
CA PHE A 236 -8.46 -0.64 -35.90
C PHE A 236 -8.44 -1.85 -36.86
N GLY A 237 -8.99 -3.00 -36.47
CA GLY A 237 -9.11 -4.17 -37.33
C GLY A 237 -7.92 -5.12 -37.30
N GLY A 238 -7.09 -5.08 -36.25
CA GLY A 238 -6.08 -6.11 -36.00
C GLY A 238 -6.63 -7.43 -35.44
N GLY A 239 -7.96 -7.61 -35.43
CA GLY A 239 -8.62 -8.84 -34.99
C GLY A 239 -8.70 -9.92 -36.09
N PRO A 240 -9.09 -11.16 -35.76
CA PRO A 240 -9.13 -12.28 -36.71
C PRO A 240 -9.98 -12.02 -37.96
N HIS A 241 -11.07 -11.27 -37.81
CA HIS A 241 -11.99 -10.91 -38.89
C HIS A 241 -11.55 -9.69 -39.72
N HIS A 242 -10.45 -9.01 -39.32
CA HIS A 242 -9.89 -7.84 -40.00
C HIS A 242 -10.91 -6.70 -40.25
N GLU A 243 -11.96 -6.63 -39.44
CA GLU A 243 -12.99 -5.59 -39.55
C GLU A 243 -12.69 -4.40 -38.64
N TYR A 244 -12.92 -3.20 -39.14
CA TYR A 244 -12.93 -2.00 -38.32
C TYR A 244 -14.20 -1.97 -37.45
N ILE A 245 -14.02 -2.10 -36.14
CA ILE A 245 -15.11 -2.09 -35.15
C ILE A 245 -15.55 -0.65 -34.85
N GLY A 246 -14.59 0.27 -34.69
CA GLY A 246 -14.86 1.69 -34.45
C GLY A 246 -15.93 1.95 -33.38
N GLY A 247 -16.93 2.75 -33.75
CA GLY A 247 -18.08 3.10 -32.92
C GLY A 247 -19.28 2.15 -33.04
N ARG A 248 -19.15 0.95 -33.62
CA ARG A 248 -20.29 0.04 -33.87
C ARG A 248 -21.06 -0.27 -32.58
N TYR A 249 -20.35 -0.72 -31.55
CA TYR A 249 -20.91 -1.02 -30.22
C TYR A 249 -21.38 0.22 -29.43
N TRP A 250 -21.09 1.43 -29.90
CA TRP A 250 -21.65 2.66 -29.31
C TRP A 250 -23.04 2.99 -29.84
N ARG A 251 -23.42 2.47 -31.02
CA ARG A 251 -24.72 2.70 -31.66
C ARG A 251 -25.65 1.52 -31.50
N ASP A 252 -25.12 0.31 -31.67
CA ASP A 252 -25.80 -0.96 -31.48
C ASP A 252 -25.03 -1.78 -30.42
N PRO A 253 -25.28 -1.53 -29.11
CA PRO A 253 -24.59 -2.20 -28.02
C PRO A 253 -24.97 -3.69 -27.87
#